data_AF-A0A821FKA3-F1
#
_entry.id   AF-A0A821FKA3-F1
#
_cell.length_a   1.000
_cell.length_b   1.000
_cell.length_c   1.000
_cell.angle_alpha   90.00
_cell.angle_beta   90.00
_cell.angle_gamma   90.00
#
_symmetry.space_group_name_H-M   'P 1'
#
loop_
_entity.id
_entity.type
_entity.pdbx_description
1 polymer ?
#
loop_
_entity_poly.entity_id
_entity_poly.type
_entity_poly.pdbx_seq_one_letter_code
_entity_poly.pdbx_strand_id
1 'polypeptide(L)' 'PVLEENANELNIYLPQGKWKCIRDERVYEGNQSYLFPVTIEDIPVFERC' A
#
# COMPACT_ATOMS: atom_id res chain seq x y z
N PRO A 1 -3.06 -0.09 -8.00
CA PRO A 1 -2.16 -0.21 -9.17
C PRO A 1 -1.48 1.14 -9.40
N VAL A 2 -0.27 1.14 -9.98
CA VAL A 2 0.45 2.37 -10.35
C VAL A 2 0.08 2.70 -11.79
N LEU A 3 -0.47 3.90 -12.04
CA LEU A 3 -1.02 4.29 -13.34
C LEU A 3 -0.30 5.48 -13.98
N GLU A 4 0.55 6.16 -13.22
CA GLU A 4 1.29 7.34 -13.67
C GLU A 4 2.72 6.96 -14.08
N GLU A 5 3.21 7.57 -15.16
CA GLU A 5 4.57 7.36 -15.64
C GLU A 5 5.59 7.89 -14.63
N ASN A 6 6.65 7.13 -14.37
CA ASN A 6 7.72 7.46 -13.41
C ASN A 6 7.28 7.61 -11.94
N ALA A 7 6.08 7.15 -11.57
CA ALA A 7 5.66 7.15 -10.18
C ALA A 7 6.54 6.24 -9.32
N ASN A 8 7.08 6.80 -8.24
CA ASN A 8 7.90 6.12 -7.25
C ASN A 8 7.22 6.05 -5.87
N GLU A 9 6.07 6.71 -5.73
CA GLU A 9 5.22 6.68 -4.54
C GLU A 9 3.74 6.60 -4.94
N LEU A 10 2.94 5.97 -4.08
CA LEU A 10 1.49 5.87 -4.23
C LEU A 10 0.81 6.22 -2.91
N ASN A 11 -0.16 7.14 -2.96
CA ASN A 11 -1.03 7.43 -1.84
C ASN A 11 -2.20 6.43 -1.80
N ILE A 12 -2.29 5.63 -0.74
CA ILE A 12 -3.23 4.53 -0.61
C ILE A 12 -4.09 4.74 0.63
N TYR A 13 -5.40 4.82 0.44
CA TYR A 13 -6.36 4.78 1.54
C TYR A 13 -6.63 3.33 1.95
N LEU A 14 -6.39 3.02 3.23
CA LEU A 14 -6.77 1.75 3.84
C LEU A 14 -8.08 1.95 4.61
N PRO A 15 -9.17 1.22 4.29
CA PRO A 15 -10.42 1.29 5.04
C PRO A 15 -10.25 0.84 6.50
N GLN A 16 -11.24 1.15 7.35
CA GLN A 16 -11.26 0.71 8.75
C GLN A 16 -10.95 -0.80 8.90
N GLY A 17 -10.07 -1.13 9.84
CA GLY A 17 -9.60 -2.49 10.08
C GLY A 17 -8.08 -2.54 10.19
N LYS A 18 -7.50 -3.74 10.12
CA LYS A 18 -6.07 -3.95 10.07
C LYS A 18 -5.70 -4.59 8.74
N TRP A 19 -4.57 -4.16 8.18
CA TRP A 19 -4.14 -4.57 6.86
C TRP A 19 -2.69 -5.02 6.90
N LYS A 20 -2.42 -6.26 6.52
CA LYS A 20 -1.06 -6.79 6.39
C LYS A 20 -0.56 -6.53 4.97
N CYS A 21 0.53 -5.79 4.85
CA CYS A 21 1.24 -5.67 3.57
C CYS A 21 1.92 -7.01 3.27
N ILE A 22 1.67 -7.56 2.07
CA ILE A 22 2.21 -8.89 1.71
C ILE A 22 3.73 -8.87 1.50
N ARG A 23 4.30 -7.69 1.24
CA ARG A 23 5.71 -7.51 0.90
C ARG A 23 6.61 -7.53 2.12
N ASP A 24 6.27 -6.73 3.13
CA ASP A 24 7.09 -6.53 4.33
C ASP A 24 6.49 -7.20 5.58
N GLU A 25 5.35 -7.87 5.41
CA GLU A 25 4.55 -8.51 6.45
C GLU A 25 4.10 -7.58 7.59
N ARG A 26 4.24 -6.26 7.43
CA ARG A 26 3.85 -5.28 8.44
C ARG A 26 2.34 -5.09 8.42
N VAL A 27 1.80 -4.85 9.61
CA VAL A 27 0.38 -4.54 9.81
C VAL A 27 0.21 -3.03 9.95
N TYR A 28 -0.75 -2.50 9.21
CA TYR A 28 -1.13 -1.10 9.15
C TYR A 28 -2.53 -0.90 9.73
N GLU A 29 -2.71 0.21 10.44
CA GLU A 29 -4.01 0.61 10.97
C GLU A 29 -4.83 1.28 9.87
N GLY A 30 -6.06 0.83 9.69
CA GLY A 30 -6.97 1.35 8.68
C GLY A 30 -7.57 2.71 9.02
N ASN A 31 -8.52 3.13 8.20
CA ASN A 31 -9.20 4.41 8.24
C ASN A 31 -8.26 5.63 8.04
N GLN A 32 -7.18 5.44 7.28
CA GLN A 32 -6.24 6.50 6.95
C GLN A 32 -5.52 6.23 5.63
N SER A 33 -4.83 7.25 5.13
CA SER A 33 -4.01 7.14 3.94
C SER A 33 -2.54 7.03 4.28
N TYR A 34 -1.82 6.28 3.46
CA TYR A 34 -0.38 6.06 3.58
C TYR A 34 0.31 6.36 2.26
N LEU A 35 1.48 6.96 2.34
CA LEU A 35 2.39 7.12 1.21
C LEU A 35 3.32 5.90 1.16
N PHE A 36 3.19 5.11 0.09
CA PHE A 36 3.97 3.89 -0.09
C PHE A 36 4.96 4.03 -1.25
N PRO A 37 6.23 3.63 -1.06
CA PRO A 37 7.17 3.54 -2.17
C PRO A 37 6.78 2.38 -3.09
N VAL A 38 6.79 2.66 -4.39
CA VAL A 38 6.48 1.71 -5.47
C VAL A 38 7.63 1.65 -6.46
N THR A 39 7.83 0.49 -7.07
CA THR A 39 8.81 0.32 -8.16
C THR A 39 8.14 -0.40 -9.32
N ILE A 40 8.84 -0.51 -10.45
CA ILE A 40 8.32 -1.24 -11.61
C ILE A 40 8.09 -2.73 -11.32
N GLU A 41 8.87 -3.31 -10.40
CA GLU A 41 8.81 -4.73 -10.06
C GLU A 41 7.84 -5.01 -8.90
N ASP A 42 7.36 -3.96 -8.22
CA ASP A 42 6.72 -4.12 -6.93
C ASP A 42 5.63 -3.10 -6.69
N ILE A 43 4.43 -3.64 -6.43
CA ILE A 43 3.22 -2.88 -6.15
C ILE A 43 2.71 -3.22 -4.74
N PRO A 44 2.24 -2.21 -3.99
CA PRO A 44 1.73 -2.42 -2.65
C PRO A 44 0.39 -3.15 -2.70
N VAL A 45 0.35 -4.31 -2.05
CA VAL A 45 -0.85 -5.16 -1.93
C VAL A 45 -1.04 -5.50 -0.46
N PHE A 46 -2.29 -5.46 -0.02
CA PHE A 46 -2.65 -5.65 1.38
C PHE A 46 -3.71 -6.75 1.53
N GLU A 47 -3.51 -7.60 2.52
CA GLU A 47 -4.48 -8.57 2.99
C GLU A 47 -5.18 -8.01 4.24
N ARG A 48 -6.49 -8.22 4.35
CA ARG A 48 -7.25 -7.80 5.52
C ARG A 48 -7.09 -8.83 6.65
N CYS A 49 -6.72 -8.36 7.84
CA CYS A 49 -6.66 -9.17 9.05
C CYS A 49 -8.04 -9.30 9.73
#